data_AF-A0A194SCR3-F1
#
_entry.id   AF-A0A194SCR3-F1
#
_cell.length_a   1.000
_cell.length_b   1.000
_cell.length_c   1.000
_cell.angle_alpha   90.00
_cell.angle_beta   90.00
_cell.angle_gamma   90.00
#
_symmetry.space_group_name_H-M   'P 1'
#
loop_
_entity.id
_entity.type
_entity.pdbx_description
1 polymer ?
#
loop_
_entity_poly.entity_id
_entity_poly.type
_entity_poly.pdbx_seq_one_letter_code
_entity_poly.pdbx_strand_id
1 'polypeptide(L)'
;MQRLRKAGRYLVGTVQVLCGVHLFNEHVAEIRPCAGASMYPTLADSGTLVLHSRLALRLSPLARGNLVTAVSPLDPAHQVLKRVMGLPGDVVCVDPTGERRLADVEWCTVPPGHVWLAGDNQSNSTDSRDYGPVPMGLIRGKIVARVWPSPDWLNTTFHKVDRA
;
A
#
# COMPACT_ATOMS: atom_id res chain seq x y z
N MET A 1 8.82 -47.00 22.23
CA MET A 1 7.67 -46.63 21.35
C MET A 1 6.92 -45.36 21.78
N GLN A 2 6.63 -45.11 23.08
CA GLN A 2 5.89 -43.91 23.51
C GLN A 2 6.60 -42.57 23.21
N ARG A 3 7.94 -42.51 23.31
CA ARG A 3 8.73 -41.30 22.98
C ARG A 3 8.64 -40.91 21.50
N LEU A 4 8.69 -41.88 20.58
CA LEU A 4 8.51 -41.66 19.14
C LEU A 4 7.10 -41.13 18.79
N ARG A 5 6.05 -41.65 19.44
CA ARG A 5 4.67 -41.17 19.25
C ARG A 5 4.44 -39.76 19.81
N LYS A 6 5.15 -39.38 20.88
CA LYS A 6 5.16 -38.00 21.38
C LYS A 6 5.90 -37.08 20.42
N ALA A 7 7.10 -37.46 19.96
CA ALA A 7 7.88 -36.70 18.99
C ALA A 7 7.12 -36.46 17.66
N GLY A 8 6.44 -37.47 17.12
CA GLY A 8 5.63 -37.32 15.92
C GLY A 8 4.46 -36.34 16.07
N ARG A 9 3.81 -36.30 17.24
CA ARG A 9 2.75 -35.31 17.52
C ARG A 9 3.29 -33.89 17.61
N TYR A 10 4.45 -33.70 18.24
CA TYR A 10 5.09 -32.39 18.27
C TYR A 10 5.50 -31.92 16.87
N LEU A 11 6.06 -32.81 16.04
CA LEU A 11 6.42 -32.49 14.66
C LEU A 11 5.21 -32.02 13.84
N VAL A 12 4.11 -32.78 13.88
CA VAL A 12 2.88 -32.43 13.16
C VAL A 12 2.32 -31.09 13.64
N GLY A 13 2.29 -30.87 14.96
CA GLY A 13 1.85 -29.60 15.54
C GLY A 13 2.71 -28.41 15.07
N THR A 14 4.03 -28.57 15.06
CA THR A 14 4.94 -27.52 14.58
C THR A 14 4.71 -27.20 13.10
N VAL A 15 4.56 -28.22 12.24
CA VAL A 15 4.27 -28.01 10.82
C VAL A 15 2.94 -27.27 10.63
N GLN A 16 1.90 -27.66 11.36
CA GLN A 16 0.59 -27.01 11.30
C GLN A 16 0.68 -25.53 11.69
N VAL A 17 1.41 -25.21 12.76
CA VAL A 17 1.61 -23.82 13.20
C VAL A 17 2.38 -23.02 12.14
N LEU A 18 3.46 -23.56 11.59
CA LEU A 18 4.24 -22.88 10.55
C LEU A 18 3.41 -22.62 9.29
N CYS A 19 2.65 -23.61 8.82
CA CYS A 19 1.71 -23.43 7.71
C CYS A 19 0.64 -22.40 8.04
N GLY A 20 0.08 -22.43 9.25
CA GLY A 20 -0.92 -21.47 9.71
C GLY A 20 -0.38 -20.04 9.71
N VAL A 21 0.82 -19.82 10.26
CA VAL A 21 1.48 -18.50 10.26
C VAL A 21 1.79 -18.04 8.83
N HIS A 22 2.29 -18.94 7.97
CA HIS A 22 2.57 -18.60 6.58
C HIS A 22 1.30 -18.18 5.83
N LEU A 23 0.22 -18.95 5.94
CA LEU A 23 -1.06 -18.63 5.31
C LEU A 23 -1.65 -17.32 5.86
N PHE A 24 -1.53 -17.08 7.17
CA PHE A 24 -1.97 -15.83 7.79
C PHE A 24 -1.22 -14.63 7.21
N ASN A 25 0.12 -14.69 7.16
CA ASN A 25 0.93 -13.60 6.62
C ASN A 25 0.65 -13.36 5.14
N GLU A 26 0.45 -14.43 4.38
CA GLU A 26 0.19 -14.38 2.94
C GLU A 26 -1.20 -13.84 2.62
N HIS A 27 -2.23 -14.10 3.45
CA HIS A 27 -3.62 -13.80 3.10
C HIS A 27 -4.28 -12.73 3.96
N VAL A 28 -3.79 -12.47 5.16
CA VAL A 28 -4.47 -11.62 6.15
C VAL A 28 -3.73 -10.31 6.32
N ALA A 29 -2.59 -10.33 7.02
CA ALA A 29 -1.82 -9.14 7.32
C ALA A 29 -0.37 -9.50 7.64
N GLU A 30 0.51 -8.53 7.42
CA GLU A 30 1.94 -8.66 7.66
C GLU A 30 2.50 -7.31 8.14
N ILE A 31 3.48 -7.34 9.04
CA ILE A 31 4.21 -6.14 9.44
C ILE A 31 5.38 -5.97 8.50
N ARG A 32 5.44 -4.84 7.79
CA ARG A 32 6.50 -4.53 6.81
C ARG A 32 7.26 -3.29 7.24
N PRO A 33 8.60 -3.26 7.08
CA PRO A 33 9.33 -2.01 7.13
C PRO A 33 9.00 -1.17 5.89
N CYS A 34 8.75 0.12 6.11
CA CYS A 34 8.65 1.11 5.05
C CYS A 34 10.00 1.81 4.92
N ALA A 35 10.51 1.88 3.70
CA ALA A 35 11.72 2.62 3.36
C ALA A 35 11.46 3.50 2.13
N GLY A 36 11.96 4.74 2.18
CA GLY A 36 11.84 5.74 1.12
C GLY A 36 11.08 6.99 1.55
N ALA A 37 11.55 8.15 1.10
CA ALA A 37 11.01 9.45 1.47
C ALA A 37 9.66 9.81 0.81
N SER A 38 9.14 8.96 -0.09
CA SER A 38 8.00 9.32 -0.94
C SER A 38 6.67 9.53 -0.22
N MET A 39 6.58 9.06 1.02
CA MET A 39 5.38 9.15 1.85
C MET A 39 5.55 10.11 3.03
N TYR A 40 6.64 10.88 3.06
CA TYR A 40 6.82 11.95 4.02
C TYR A 40 5.76 13.05 3.78
N PRO A 41 5.15 13.64 4.82
CA PRO A 41 5.42 13.44 6.26
C PRO A 41 4.63 12.31 6.92
N THR A 42 3.72 11.63 6.21
CA THR A 42 2.85 10.59 6.78
C THR A 42 3.63 9.39 7.31
N LEU A 43 4.65 8.95 6.56
CA LEU A 43 5.59 7.90 6.95
C LEU A 43 7.01 8.46 6.85
N ALA A 44 7.85 8.16 7.84
CA ALA A 44 9.25 8.54 7.79
C ALA A 44 9.99 7.77 6.69
N ASP A 45 11.13 8.31 6.27
CA ASP A 45 11.97 7.75 5.22
C ASP A 45 12.57 6.38 5.58
N SER A 46 12.77 6.11 6.87
CA SER A 46 13.30 4.85 7.38
C SER A 46 12.77 4.54 8.79
N GLY A 47 12.96 3.30 9.23
CA GLY A 47 12.63 2.89 10.61
C GLY A 47 11.13 2.79 10.93
N THR A 48 10.23 3.10 9.99
CA THR A 48 8.79 2.96 10.21
C THR A 48 8.34 1.53 9.91
N LEU A 49 7.65 0.90 10.86
CA LEU A 49 6.98 -0.38 10.64
C LEU A 49 5.49 -0.12 10.41
N VAL A 50 4.92 -0.73 9.37
CA VAL A 50 3.51 -0.55 9.00
C VAL A 50 2.78 -1.89 8.99
N LEU A 51 1.49 -1.86 9.33
CA LEU A 51 0.60 -3.00 9.20
C LEU A 51 0.01 -3.02 7.79
N HIS A 52 0.52 -3.95 6.99
CA HIS A 52 0.07 -4.21 5.63
C HIS A 52 -1.03 -5.28 5.64
N SER A 53 -2.25 -4.88 5.31
CA SER A 53 -3.45 -5.72 5.37
C SER A 53 -4.00 -6.05 3.99
N ARG A 54 -3.88 -7.34 3.62
CA ARG A 54 -4.50 -7.93 2.43
C ARG A 54 -5.99 -8.18 2.68
N LEU A 55 -6.35 -8.50 3.92
CA LEU A 55 -7.73 -8.67 4.32
C LEU A 55 -8.52 -7.36 4.19
N ALA A 56 -7.96 -6.22 4.62
CA ALA A 56 -8.62 -4.93 4.48
C ALA A 56 -8.92 -4.57 3.01
N LEU A 57 -8.02 -4.93 2.09
CA LEU A 57 -8.22 -4.76 0.65
C LEU A 57 -9.40 -5.60 0.12
N ARG A 58 -9.59 -6.81 0.66
CA ARG A 58 -10.70 -7.71 0.27
C ARG A 58 -12.03 -7.32 0.90
N LEU A 59 -12.01 -6.84 2.14
CA LEU A 59 -13.23 -6.55 2.92
C LEU A 59 -13.81 -5.16 2.66
N SER A 60 -12.99 -4.20 2.21
CA SER A 60 -13.44 -2.82 2.00
C SER A 60 -12.99 -2.29 0.64
N PRO A 61 -13.88 -1.61 -0.10
CA PRO A 61 -13.52 -1.04 -1.39
C PRO A 61 -12.40 -0.01 -1.23
N LEU A 62 -11.65 0.23 -2.30
CA LEU A 62 -10.65 1.30 -2.30
C LEU A 62 -11.36 2.65 -2.22
N ALA A 63 -10.91 3.47 -1.28
CA ALA A 63 -11.38 4.83 -1.10
C ALA A 63 -10.25 5.82 -1.34
N ARG A 64 -10.60 7.04 -1.76
CA ARG A 64 -9.65 8.14 -1.84
C ARG A 64 -9.01 8.36 -0.47
N GLY A 65 -7.70 8.54 -0.49
CA GLY A 65 -6.86 8.73 0.68
C GLY A 65 -6.26 7.43 1.22
N ASN A 66 -6.80 6.25 0.86
CA ASN A 66 -6.22 4.99 1.31
C ASN A 66 -4.74 4.88 0.93
N LEU A 67 -3.93 4.43 1.89
CA LEU A 67 -2.54 4.06 1.66
C LEU A 67 -2.51 2.61 1.18
N VAL A 68 -1.84 2.37 0.06
CA VAL A 68 -1.79 1.05 -0.57
C VAL A 68 -0.38 0.71 -0.99
N THR A 69 -0.09 -0.59 -0.99
CA THR A 69 1.06 -1.11 -1.72
C THR A 69 0.62 -1.60 -3.08
N ALA A 70 1.45 -1.39 -4.10
CA ALA A 70 1.23 -1.90 -5.44
C ALA A 70 2.54 -2.37 -6.05
N VAL A 71 2.48 -3.34 -6.96
CA VAL A 71 3.61 -3.67 -7.83
C VAL A 71 3.87 -2.46 -8.75
N SER A 72 5.13 -2.04 -8.85
CA SER A 72 5.49 -0.90 -9.70
C SER A 72 5.27 -1.25 -11.18
N PRO A 73 4.56 -0.41 -11.94
CA PRO A 73 4.43 -0.59 -13.39
C PRO A 73 5.77 -0.47 -14.15
N LEU A 74 6.72 0.27 -13.58
CA LEU A 74 8.06 0.47 -14.17
C LEU A 74 9.01 -0.68 -13.87
N ASP A 75 8.83 -1.36 -12.73
CA ASP A 75 9.67 -2.48 -12.32
C ASP A 75 8.86 -3.51 -11.52
N PRO A 76 8.45 -4.63 -12.16
CA PRO A 76 7.66 -5.67 -11.52
C PRO A 76 8.33 -6.36 -10.31
N ALA A 77 9.66 -6.24 -10.16
CA ALA A 77 10.37 -6.79 -9.00
C ALA A 77 10.20 -5.93 -7.73
N HIS A 78 9.71 -4.69 -7.87
CA HIS A 78 9.58 -3.74 -6.78
C HIS A 78 8.12 -3.43 -6.44
N GLN A 79 7.86 -3.27 -5.14
CA GLN A 79 6.58 -2.77 -4.62
C GLN A 79 6.74 -1.32 -4.16
N VAL A 80 5.73 -0.52 -4.45
CA VAL A 80 5.64 0.89 -4.05
C VAL A 80 4.52 1.07 -3.04
N LEU A 81 4.73 1.94 -2.05
CA LEU A 81 3.69 2.41 -1.13
C LEU A 81 3.29 3.81 -1.55
N LYS A 82 2.00 4.01 -1.85
CA LYS A 82 1.44 5.29 -2.31
C LYS A 82 0.04 5.52 -1.74
N ARG A 83 -0.45 6.74 -1.90
CA ARG A 83 -1.82 7.14 -1.56
C ARG A 83 -2.72 7.11 -2.79
N VAL A 84 -3.93 6.60 -2.62
CA VAL A 84 -4.98 6.66 -3.65
C VAL A 84 -5.50 8.09 -3.73
N MET A 85 -5.20 8.79 -4.81
CA MET A 85 -5.71 10.15 -5.06
C MET A 85 -6.97 10.14 -5.92
N GLY A 86 -7.08 9.20 -6.86
CA GLY A 86 -8.19 9.10 -7.80
C GLY A 86 -8.65 7.65 -7.98
N LEU A 87 -9.96 7.47 -8.07
CA LEU A 87 -10.68 6.23 -8.37
C LEU A 87 -11.18 6.25 -9.82
N PRO A 88 -11.65 5.12 -10.37
CA PRO A 88 -12.24 5.08 -11.71
C PRO A 88 -13.29 6.16 -11.94
N GLY A 89 -13.13 6.93 -13.02
CA GLY A 89 -14.01 8.04 -13.40
C GLY A 89 -13.62 9.40 -12.79
N ASP A 90 -12.67 9.45 -11.85
CA ASP A 90 -12.17 10.72 -11.31
C ASP A 90 -11.35 11.46 -12.35
N VAL A 91 -11.45 12.78 -12.34
CA VAL A 91 -10.57 13.68 -13.10
C VAL A 91 -9.52 14.22 -12.13
N VAL A 92 -8.26 13.92 -12.41
CA VAL A 92 -7.12 14.31 -11.57
C VAL A 92 -6.17 15.21 -12.36
N CYS A 93 -5.62 16.22 -11.71
CA CYS A 93 -4.52 17.01 -12.27
C CYS A 93 -3.27 16.12 -12.25
N VAL A 94 -2.61 15.97 -13.41
CA VAL A 94 -1.44 15.09 -13.56
C VAL A 94 -0.25 15.68 -12.86
N ASP A 95 0.07 16.94 -13.12
CA ASP A 95 1.17 17.61 -12.44
C ASP A 95 0.86 19.11 -12.28
N PRO A 96 0.55 19.58 -11.06
CA PRO A 96 0.30 20.99 -10.85
C PRO A 96 1.55 21.87 -11.01
N THR A 97 2.76 21.28 -11.03
CA THR A 97 4.00 22.06 -11.26
C THR A 97 4.37 22.18 -12.74
N GLY A 98 3.88 21.27 -13.59
CA GLY A 98 4.22 21.23 -15.01
C GLY A 98 5.66 20.82 -15.32
N GLU A 99 6.38 20.23 -14.35
CA GLU A 99 7.81 19.92 -14.49
C GLU A 99 8.08 18.45 -14.87
N ARG A 100 7.08 17.57 -14.83
CA ARG A 100 7.25 16.12 -14.99
C ARG A 100 7.01 15.58 -16.40
N ARG A 101 7.42 14.32 -16.62
CA ARG A 101 7.46 13.62 -17.92
C ARG A 101 6.11 13.50 -18.64
N LEU A 102 4.99 13.55 -17.92
CA LEU A 102 3.63 13.52 -18.49
C LEU A 102 2.98 14.93 -18.57
N ALA A 103 3.74 16.01 -18.40
CA ALA A 103 3.23 17.38 -18.29
C ALA A 103 2.48 17.89 -19.53
N ASP A 104 2.62 17.26 -20.70
CA ASP A 104 1.82 17.61 -21.88
C ASP A 104 0.32 17.36 -21.67
N VAL A 105 -0.04 16.55 -20.66
CA VAL A 105 -1.42 16.27 -20.27
C VAL A 105 -1.67 16.86 -18.88
N GLU A 106 -2.38 17.99 -18.82
CA GLU A 106 -2.69 18.66 -17.56
C GLU A 106 -3.67 17.87 -16.67
N TRP A 107 -4.64 17.19 -17.31
CA TRP A 107 -5.73 16.47 -16.65
C TRP A 107 -5.87 15.04 -17.16
N CYS A 108 -6.01 14.09 -16.25
CA CYS A 108 -6.26 12.68 -16.57
C CYS A 108 -7.61 12.24 -16.00
N THR A 109 -8.45 11.63 -16.84
CA THR A 109 -9.60 10.86 -16.35
C THR A 109 -9.15 9.44 -16.04
N VAL A 110 -9.28 9.01 -14.80
CA VAL A 110 -8.85 7.68 -14.36
C VAL A 110 -9.72 6.61 -15.04
N PRO A 111 -9.15 5.69 -15.83
CA PRO A 111 -9.93 4.67 -16.54
C PRO A 111 -10.63 3.68 -15.60
N PRO A 112 -11.68 2.98 -16.08
CA PRO A 112 -12.24 1.83 -15.41
C PRO A 112 -11.16 0.81 -14.99
N GLY A 113 -11.25 0.30 -13.77
CA GLY A 113 -10.29 -0.68 -13.23
C GLY A 113 -8.90 -0.13 -12.89
N HIS A 114 -8.70 1.18 -12.94
CA HIS A 114 -7.44 1.85 -12.60
C HIS A 114 -7.60 2.79 -11.41
N VAL A 115 -6.48 3.15 -10.79
CA VAL A 115 -6.40 4.16 -9.74
C VAL A 115 -5.25 5.12 -10.03
N TRP A 116 -5.39 6.37 -9.57
CA TRP A 116 -4.28 7.31 -9.54
C TRP A 116 -3.59 7.24 -8.18
N LEU A 117 -2.30 6.87 -8.18
CA LEU A 117 -1.49 6.75 -6.98
C LEU A 117 -0.46 7.88 -6.91
N ALA A 118 -0.39 8.58 -5.78
CA ALA A 118 0.64 9.61 -5.56
C ALA A 118 1.31 9.43 -4.21
N GLY A 119 2.59 9.78 -4.12
CA GLY A 119 3.27 9.92 -2.84
C GLY A 119 2.90 11.23 -2.15
N ASP A 120 2.88 11.22 -0.82
CA ASP A 120 2.63 12.44 -0.04
C ASP A 120 3.78 13.45 -0.18
N ASN A 121 5.00 12.96 -0.40
CA ASN A 121 6.15 13.79 -0.73
C ASN A 121 6.19 14.05 -2.24
N GLN A 122 5.45 15.08 -2.68
CA GLN A 122 5.24 15.35 -4.10
C GLN A 122 6.54 15.60 -4.88
N SER A 123 7.54 16.24 -4.27
CA SER A 123 8.83 16.52 -4.91
C SER A 123 9.73 15.28 -5.01
N ASN A 124 9.59 14.32 -4.11
CA ASN A 124 10.43 13.12 -4.05
C ASN A 124 9.59 11.84 -4.08
N SER A 125 8.86 11.65 -5.18
CA SER A 125 8.07 10.46 -5.41
C SER A 125 8.03 10.13 -6.90
N THR A 126 8.32 8.87 -7.23
CA THR A 126 7.98 8.27 -8.53
C THR A 126 6.63 7.57 -8.40
N ASP A 127 5.62 8.06 -9.12
CA ASP A 127 4.23 7.62 -8.97
C ASP A 127 3.40 7.81 -10.26
N SER A 128 2.07 7.83 -10.18
CA SER A 128 1.20 7.93 -11.37
C SER A 128 1.46 9.19 -12.20
N ARG A 129 2.11 10.22 -11.65
CA ARG A 129 2.52 11.40 -12.39
C ARG A 129 3.65 11.11 -13.40
N ASP A 130 4.37 10.00 -13.21
CA ASP A 130 5.47 9.58 -14.08
C ASP A 130 5.08 8.45 -15.03
N TYR A 131 4.21 7.53 -14.59
CA TYR A 131 3.84 6.33 -15.34
C TYR A 131 2.33 6.19 -15.63
N GLY A 132 1.51 7.13 -15.18
CA GLY A 132 0.06 7.14 -15.40
C GLY A 132 -0.77 6.33 -14.40
N PRO A 133 -2.07 6.14 -14.68
CA PRO A 133 -2.98 5.37 -13.84
C PRO A 133 -2.52 3.91 -13.67
N VAL A 134 -2.67 3.37 -12.46
CA VAL A 134 -2.23 2.01 -12.11
C VAL A 134 -3.42 1.05 -12.13
N PRO A 135 -3.32 -0.11 -12.81
CA PRO A 135 -4.34 -1.14 -12.73
C PRO A 135 -4.57 -1.58 -11.29
N MET A 136 -5.83 -1.64 -10.84
CA MET A 136 -6.18 -2.05 -9.47
C MET A 136 -5.69 -3.47 -9.14
N GLY A 137 -5.51 -4.33 -10.15
CA GLY A 137 -4.92 -5.66 -9.99
C GLY A 137 -3.45 -5.70 -9.58
N LEU A 138 -2.72 -4.57 -9.66
CA LEU A 138 -1.36 -4.44 -9.15
C LEU A 138 -1.32 -4.14 -7.64
N ILE A 139 -2.43 -3.76 -7.04
CA ILE A 139 -2.52 -3.47 -5.61
C ILE A 139 -2.36 -4.77 -4.82
N ARG A 140 -1.54 -4.73 -3.78
CA ARG A 140 -1.19 -5.90 -2.95
C ARG A 140 -1.75 -5.82 -1.54
N GLY A 141 -2.11 -4.64 -1.05
CA GLY A 141 -2.81 -4.49 0.22
C GLY A 141 -2.95 -3.04 0.64
N LYS A 142 -3.67 -2.84 1.76
CA LYS A 142 -3.85 -1.52 2.39
C LYS A 142 -2.91 -1.37 3.58
N ILE A 143 -2.42 -0.17 3.79
CA ILE A 143 -1.67 0.20 4.99
C ILE A 143 -2.64 0.83 5.98
N VAL A 144 -2.89 0.13 7.08
CA VAL A 144 -3.98 0.47 8.02
C VAL A 144 -3.49 1.05 9.34
N ALA A 145 -2.25 0.76 9.73
CA ALA A 145 -1.66 1.24 10.97
C ALA A 145 -0.15 1.42 10.83
N ARG A 146 0.40 2.35 11.59
CA ARG A 146 1.82 2.41 11.93
C ARG A 146 2.00 1.58 13.19
N VAL A 147 2.96 0.67 13.19
CA VAL A 147 3.26 -0.22 14.32
C VAL A 147 4.44 0.31 15.14
N TRP A 148 5.37 1.04 14.52
CA TRP A 148 6.54 1.66 15.15
C TRP A 148 6.98 2.89 14.35
N PRO A 149 7.55 3.97 14.95
CA PRO A 149 7.90 4.16 16.37
C PRO A 149 6.74 4.56 17.30
N SER A 150 5.69 5.19 16.77
CA SER A 150 4.51 5.57 17.53
C SER A 150 3.29 4.83 16.99
N PRO A 151 2.91 3.68 17.59
CA PRO A 151 1.84 2.84 17.08
C PRO A 151 0.51 3.61 17.02
N ASP A 152 -0.13 3.63 15.86
CA ASP A 152 -1.38 4.35 15.66
C ASP A 152 -2.13 3.80 14.43
N TRP A 153 -3.47 3.85 14.49
CA TRP A 153 -4.29 3.58 13.31
C TRP A 153 -4.18 4.75 12.35
N LEU A 154 -3.77 4.48 11.12
CA LEU A 154 -3.62 5.54 10.15
C LEU A 154 -5.01 5.94 9.67
N ASN A 155 -5.45 7.13 10.05
CA ASN A 155 -6.64 7.72 9.48
C ASN A 155 -6.33 8.15 8.04
N THR A 156 -6.52 7.22 7.11
CA THR A 156 -6.22 7.41 5.70
C THR A 156 -7.27 8.22 4.96
N THR A 157 -8.32 8.70 5.63
CA THR A 157 -9.39 9.45 4.97
C THR A 157 -8.97 10.90 4.74
N PHE A 158 -9.22 11.43 3.55
CA PHE A 158 -9.11 12.88 3.33
C PHE A 158 -10.17 13.60 4.16
N HIS A 159 -9.72 14.54 4.99
CA HIS A 159 -10.62 15.42 5.72
C HIS A 159 -10.90 16.66 4.88
N LYS A 160 -12.17 17.05 4.82
CA LYS A 160 -12.54 18.31 4.20
C LYS A 160 -11.98 19.43 5.07
N VAL A 161 -11.10 20.23 4.48
CA VAL A 161 -10.67 21.49 5.10
C VAL A 161 -11.72 22.52 4.72
N ASP A 162 -12.41 23.07 5.72
CA ASP A 162 -13.32 24.17 5.49
C ASP A 162 -12.52 25.37 4.97
N ARG A 163 -13.03 26.00 3.90
CA ARG A 163 -12.42 27.22 3.38
C ARG A 163 -12.61 28.31 4.44
N ALA A 164 -11.51 28.93 4.85
CA ALA A 164 -11.52 30.11 5.72
C ALA A 164 -12.29 31.26 5.07
#